data_AF-A0A2P2MPE5-F1
#
_entry.id   AF-A0A2P2MPE5-F1
#
_cell.length_a   1.000
_cell.length_b   1.000
_cell.length_c   1.000
_cell.angle_alpha   90.00
_cell.angle_beta   90.00
_cell.angle_gamma   90.00
#
_symmetry.space_group_name_H-M   'P 1'
#
loop_
_entity.id
_entity.type
_entity.pdbx_description
1 polymer ?
#
loop_
_entity_poly.entity_id
_entity_poly.type
_entity_poly.pdbx_seq_one_letter_code
_entity_poly.pdbx_strand_id
1 'polypeptide(L)'
;MLTMDIATQIFTILKQQDLKYLIQEDFKPMLRELLATHPGLEFLQSTPEFQDRYAETVIYRIFYYINKSGNGHLTLRELKRGNLINAMQHADEEEDINKVLRYFSYEHFYVIYCKFWELDTDHDFLIDKENLIRYGNHALTYRIVDRIFSQVPRKFTSKVEGKMGYEDFVYFILSEEDKSSEPSLEYWFKCIDLDGNGVLTRNEMQFFYEEQLHRMECMAQEPVLFEDILCQIIDMIGPENESYIMLRDLKGCKLSGSVFNILFNLNKFMAFETRDPFLIRQERENPTLTEWDRFAHREYIRLSMEEDVEDASNGSTEVWDESLEAPF
;
A
#
# COMPACT_ATOMS: atom_id res chain seq x y z
N MET A 1 7.23 23.18 36.30
CA MET A 1 7.40 21.97 35.49
C MET A 1 6.74 22.24 34.15
N LEU A 2 7.50 22.29 33.05
CA LEU A 2 6.91 22.28 31.71
C LEU A 2 6.31 20.89 31.51
N THR A 3 4.97 20.81 31.46
CA THR A 3 4.28 19.57 31.10
C THR A 3 4.68 19.22 29.68
N MET A 4 5.28 18.03 29.51
CA MET A 4 5.65 17.53 28.18
C MET A 4 4.38 17.37 27.34
N ASP A 5 4.42 17.72 26.05
CA ASP A 5 3.29 17.45 25.16
C ASP A 5 3.07 15.94 24.98
N ILE A 6 1.84 15.53 24.66
CA ILE A 6 1.42 14.13 24.56
C ILE A 6 2.33 13.34 23.62
N ALA A 7 2.73 13.92 22.49
CA ALA A 7 3.61 13.24 21.53
C ALA A 7 4.98 12.94 22.12
N THR A 8 5.56 13.88 22.87
CA THR A 8 6.83 13.64 23.56
C THR A 8 6.68 12.60 24.66
N GLN A 9 5.55 12.56 25.38
CA GLN A 9 5.29 11.54 26.40
C GLN A 9 5.20 10.14 25.77
N ILE A 10 4.33 9.94 24.78
CA ILE A 10 4.16 8.67 24.07
C ILE A 10 5.50 8.20 23.48
N PHE A 11 6.23 9.09 22.80
CA PHE A 11 7.54 8.76 22.25
C PHE A 11 8.53 8.31 23.33
N THR A 12 8.53 8.96 24.50
CA THR A 12 9.42 8.62 25.60
C THR A 12 9.04 7.28 26.25
N ILE A 13 7.76 6.95 26.29
CA ILE A 13 7.23 5.68 26.82
C ILE A 13 7.58 4.51 25.90
N LEU A 14 7.36 4.67 24.60
CA LEU A 14 7.54 3.58 23.63
C LEU A 14 9.02 3.28 23.34
N LYS A 15 9.87 4.32 23.27
CA LYS A 15 11.25 4.13 22.83
C LYS A 15 12.06 3.30 23.82
N GLN A 16 12.99 2.51 23.28
CA GLN A 16 14.00 1.86 24.11
C GLN A 16 14.88 2.90 24.82
N GLN A 17 15.47 2.45 25.93
CA GLN A 17 16.41 3.25 26.70
C GLN A 17 17.56 3.71 25.78
N ASP A 18 17.98 4.97 25.95
CA ASP A 18 19.08 5.61 25.20
C ASP A 18 18.90 5.81 23.68
N LEU A 19 17.85 5.28 23.06
CA LEU A 19 17.53 5.56 21.65
C LEU A 19 16.84 6.91 21.46
N LYS A 20 17.03 7.50 20.26
CA LYS A 20 16.44 8.79 19.84
C LYS A 20 15.38 8.64 18.74
N TYR A 21 14.95 7.42 18.50
CA TYR A 21 13.96 7.01 17.50
C TYR A 21 13.20 5.79 18.01
N LEU A 22 12.05 5.51 17.40
CA LEU A 22 11.27 4.30 17.57
C LEU A 22 11.57 3.33 16.44
N ILE A 23 11.68 2.04 16.76
CA ILE A 23 11.72 0.94 15.79
C ILE A 23 10.39 0.18 15.79
N GLN A 24 10.20 -0.73 14.83
CA GLN A 24 8.96 -1.51 14.70
C GLN A 24 8.61 -2.28 15.99
N GLU A 25 9.59 -2.93 16.62
CA GLU A 25 9.41 -3.69 17.87
C GLU A 25 8.85 -2.86 19.03
N ASP A 26 9.13 -1.55 19.05
CA ASP A 26 8.70 -0.65 20.13
C ASP A 26 7.18 -0.47 20.16
N PHE A 27 6.49 -0.77 19.06
CA PHE A 27 5.02 -0.69 18.97
C PHE A 27 4.31 -1.98 19.40
N LYS A 28 5.02 -3.12 19.51
CA LYS A 28 4.40 -4.41 19.87
C LYS A 28 3.66 -4.39 21.21
N PRO A 29 4.20 -3.82 22.31
CA PRO A 29 3.48 -3.78 23.58
C PRO A 29 2.14 -3.03 23.49
N MET A 30 2.12 -1.93 22.73
CA MET A 30 0.89 -1.13 22.52
C MET A 30 -0.16 -1.92 21.74
N LEU A 31 0.25 -2.64 20.68
CA LEU A 31 -0.69 -3.43 19.89
C LEU A 31 -1.21 -4.67 20.62
N ARG A 32 -0.40 -5.28 21.48
CA ARG A 32 -0.87 -6.35 22.37
C ARG A 32 -1.98 -5.87 23.29
N GLU A 33 -1.85 -4.68 23.86
CA GLU A 33 -2.89 -4.09 24.71
C GLU A 33 -4.15 -3.78 23.89
N LEU A 34 -3.99 -3.19 22.70
CA LEU A 34 -5.10 -2.91 21.79
C LEU A 34 -5.88 -4.20 21.46
N LEU A 35 -5.18 -5.26 21.05
CA LEU A 35 -5.78 -6.56 20.73
C LEU A 35 -6.47 -7.22 21.94
N ALA A 36 -5.94 -7.02 23.14
CA ALA A 36 -6.50 -7.59 24.37
C ALA A 36 -7.76 -6.85 24.85
N THR A 37 -7.91 -5.56 24.53
CA THR A 37 -8.90 -4.69 25.20
C THR A 37 -9.93 -4.05 24.27
N HIS A 38 -9.63 -3.89 22.98
CA HIS A 38 -10.53 -3.19 22.06
C HIS A 38 -11.71 -4.07 21.64
N PRO A 39 -12.97 -3.64 21.84
CA PRO A 39 -14.15 -4.47 21.58
C PRO A 39 -14.28 -4.87 20.10
N GLY A 40 -13.96 -3.97 19.18
CA GLY A 40 -13.93 -4.25 17.74
C GLY A 40 -12.87 -5.25 17.27
N LEU A 41 -12.06 -5.82 18.18
CA LEU A 41 -11.06 -6.85 17.88
C LEU A 41 -11.24 -8.13 18.72
N GLU A 42 -12.31 -8.22 19.53
CA GLU A 42 -12.55 -9.36 20.43
C GLU A 42 -12.62 -10.70 19.67
N PHE A 43 -13.15 -10.68 18.44
CA PHE A 43 -13.25 -11.86 17.58
C PHE A 43 -11.89 -12.44 17.16
N LEU A 44 -10.80 -11.66 17.21
CA LEU A 44 -9.44 -12.15 16.93
C LEU A 44 -8.81 -12.88 18.12
N GLN A 45 -9.41 -12.83 19.32
CA GLN A 45 -8.81 -13.43 20.52
C GLN A 45 -8.60 -14.94 20.40
N SER A 46 -9.42 -15.62 19.59
CA SER A 46 -9.31 -17.06 19.32
C SER A 46 -8.28 -17.42 18.25
N THR A 47 -7.68 -16.46 17.54
CA THR A 47 -6.79 -16.69 16.39
C THR A 47 -5.42 -15.98 16.56
N PRO A 48 -4.49 -16.55 17.35
CA PRO A 48 -3.20 -15.91 17.66
C PRO A 48 -2.37 -15.54 16.42
N GLU A 49 -2.37 -16.37 15.39
CA GLU A 49 -1.64 -16.11 14.14
C GLU A 49 -2.16 -14.84 13.44
N PHE A 50 -3.49 -14.67 13.39
CA PHE A 50 -4.11 -13.47 12.82
C PHE A 50 -3.87 -12.23 13.68
N GLN A 51 -3.79 -12.38 15.01
CA GLN A 51 -3.41 -11.27 15.89
C GLN A 51 -2.00 -10.75 15.58
N ASP A 52 -1.04 -11.66 15.42
CA ASP A 52 0.34 -11.30 15.08
C ASP A 52 0.40 -10.62 13.71
N ARG A 53 -0.29 -11.17 12.70
CA ARG A 53 -0.35 -10.58 11.34
C ARG A 53 -1.04 -9.22 11.30
N TYR A 54 -2.14 -9.06 12.05
CA TYR A 54 -2.80 -7.76 12.19
C TYR A 54 -1.84 -6.75 12.84
N ALA A 55 -1.20 -7.10 13.95
CA ALA A 55 -0.27 -6.21 14.63
C ALA A 55 0.91 -5.82 13.74
N GLU A 56 1.53 -6.78 13.03
CA GLU A 56 2.58 -6.52 12.04
C GLU A 56 2.10 -5.54 10.96
N THR A 57 0.93 -5.77 10.39
CA THR A 57 0.36 -4.91 9.35
C THR A 57 0.13 -3.49 9.83
N VAL A 58 -0.40 -3.32 11.05
CA VAL A 58 -0.58 -1.99 11.66
C VAL A 58 0.78 -1.28 11.79
N ILE A 59 1.82 -1.98 12.26
CA ILE A 59 3.18 -1.43 12.37
C ILE A 59 3.72 -1.01 11.00
N TYR A 60 3.60 -1.88 9.99
CA TYR A 60 4.09 -1.58 8.64
C TYR A 60 3.38 -0.36 8.06
N ARG A 61 2.06 -0.24 8.25
CA ARG A 61 1.28 0.96 7.85
C ARG A 61 1.74 2.21 8.59
N ILE A 62 2.05 2.12 9.89
CA ILE A 62 2.59 3.25 10.66
C ILE A 62 3.91 3.72 10.03
N PHE A 63 4.84 2.80 9.78
CA PHE A 63 6.15 3.15 9.23
C PHE A 63 6.03 3.67 7.79
N TYR A 64 5.17 3.09 6.97
CA TYR A 64 4.90 3.52 5.60
C TYR A 64 4.47 5.00 5.53
N TYR A 65 3.55 5.45 6.40
CA TYR A 65 3.06 6.83 6.36
C TYR A 65 3.84 7.82 7.23
N ILE A 66 4.46 7.39 8.32
CA ILE A 66 5.09 8.30 9.30
C ILE A 66 6.61 8.39 9.13
N ASN A 67 7.32 7.28 8.89
CA ASN A 67 8.78 7.29 8.76
C ASN A 67 9.19 7.73 7.35
N LYS A 68 9.01 9.02 7.05
CA LYS A 68 9.30 9.64 5.75
C LYS A 68 10.75 9.46 5.29
N SER A 69 11.69 9.30 6.22
CA SER A 69 13.08 9.02 5.87
C SER A 69 13.32 7.60 5.36
N GLY A 70 12.38 6.68 5.53
CA GLY A 70 12.44 5.31 5.01
C GLY A 70 13.59 4.47 5.59
N ASN A 71 14.11 4.84 6.75
CA ASN A 71 15.30 4.25 7.37
C ASN A 71 14.98 3.30 8.53
N GLY A 72 13.71 3.05 8.83
CA GLY A 72 13.27 2.22 9.94
C GLY A 72 13.41 2.87 11.33
N HIS A 73 13.76 4.17 11.38
CA HIS A 73 13.97 4.94 12.61
C HIS A 73 12.98 6.09 12.68
N LEU A 74 11.82 5.86 13.27
CA LEU A 74 10.76 6.86 13.41
C LEU A 74 11.14 7.88 14.49
N THR A 75 11.43 9.10 14.09
CA THR A 75 11.88 10.17 14.99
C THR A 75 10.72 10.90 15.68
N LEU A 76 10.98 11.55 16.82
CA LEU A 76 9.98 12.40 17.49
C LEU A 76 9.41 13.49 16.56
N ARG A 77 10.25 14.01 15.65
CA ARG A 77 9.83 15.03 14.68
C ARG A 77 8.84 14.46 13.66
N GLU A 78 9.07 13.25 13.17
CA GLU A 78 8.15 12.54 12.28
C GLU A 78 6.85 12.22 13.01
N LEU A 79 6.92 11.69 14.24
CA LEU A 79 5.74 11.42 15.06
C LEU A 79 4.87 12.68 15.26
N LYS A 80 5.48 13.81 15.64
CA LYS A 80 4.78 15.08 15.87
C LYS A 80 4.15 15.69 14.61
N ARG A 81 4.68 15.38 13.43
CA ARG A 81 4.15 15.84 12.14
C ARG A 81 3.13 14.87 11.55
N GLY A 82 3.14 13.64 12.03
CA GLY A 82 2.21 12.59 11.67
C GLY A 82 0.82 12.76 12.30
N ASN A 83 0.00 11.74 12.12
CA ASN A 83 -1.36 11.68 12.67
C ASN A 83 -1.60 10.41 13.50
N LEU A 84 -0.54 9.69 13.88
CA LEU A 84 -0.63 8.46 14.66
C LEU A 84 -1.31 8.66 16.01
N ILE A 85 -0.97 9.73 16.72
CA ILE A 85 -1.53 9.98 18.07
C ILE A 85 -3.03 10.26 17.98
N ASN A 86 -3.47 11.03 16.98
CA ASN A 86 -4.89 11.26 16.76
C ASN A 86 -5.61 9.96 16.39
N ALA A 87 -4.95 9.07 15.62
CA ALA A 87 -5.51 7.75 15.29
C ALA A 87 -5.59 6.83 16.52
N MET A 88 -4.60 6.86 17.42
CA MET A 88 -4.64 6.15 18.70
C MET A 88 -5.80 6.63 19.57
N GLN A 89 -5.96 7.94 19.72
CA GLN A 89 -7.08 8.52 20.48
C GLN A 89 -8.45 8.17 19.86
N HIS A 90 -8.54 8.14 18.53
CA HIS A 90 -9.75 7.71 17.85
C HIS A 90 -10.07 6.23 18.10
N ALA A 91 -9.05 5.36 18.15
CA ALA A 91 -9.21 3.96 18.52
C ALA A 91 -9.64 3.76 19.99
N ASP A 92 -9.28 4.67 20.90
CA ASP A 92 -9.76 4.61 22.29
C ASP A 92 -11.26 4.97 22.41
N GLU A 93 -11.79 5.76 21.47
CA GLU A 93 -13.16 6.31 21.52
C GLU A 93 -14.17 5.55 20.64
N GLU A 94 -13.71 4.93 19.55
CA GLU A 94 -14.57 4.28 18.56
C GLU A 94 -14.59 2.76 18.74
N GLU A 95 -15.76 2.21 19.09
CA GLU A 95 -15.92 0.77 19.31
C GLU A 95 -15.75 -0.07 18.03
N ASP A 96 -16.09 0.50 16.87
CA ASP A 96 -15.91 -0.13 15.56
C ASP A 96 -14.53 0.21 14.97
N ILE A 97 -13.59 -0.71 15.13
CA ILE A 97 -12.20 -0.54 14.68
C ILE A 97 -12.09 -0.22 13.18
N ASN A 98 -13.07 -0.63 12.36
CA ASN A 98 -13.05 -0.41 10.92
C ASN A 98 -13.31 1.05 10.53
N LYS A 99 -13.91 1.86 11.42
CA LYS A 99 -13.98 3.31 11.23
C LYS A 99 -12.66 4.02 11.52
N VAL A 100 -11.71 3.35 12.19
CA VAL A 100 -10.34 3.84 12.42
C VAL A 100 -9.45 3.49 11.22
N LEU A 101 -9.78 4.07 10.06
CA LEU A 101 -9.12 3.79 8.76
C LEU A 101 -7.60 3.97 8.79
N ARG A 102 -7.13 4.95 9.59
CA ARG A 102 -5.70 5.23 9.78
C ARG A 102 -5.09 4.15 10.65
N TYR A 103 -4.25 3.32 10.03
CA TYR A 103 -3.44 2.26 10.64
C TYR A 103 -4.23 1.05 11.14
N PHE A 104 -5.32 1.26 11.90
CA PHE A 104 -5.93 0.23 12.75
C PHE A 104 -7.12 -0.52 12.13
N SER A 105 -7.68 -0.07 11.01
CA SER A 105 -8.81 -0.78 10.37
C SER A 105 -8.49 -2.26 10.10
N TYR A 106 -9.35 -3.15 10.61
CA TYR A 106 -9.27 -4.58 10.37
C TYR A 106 -9.60 -4.93 8.92
N GLU A 107 -10.61 -4.29 8.31
CA GLU A 107 -10.93 -4.44 6.88
C GLU A 107 -9.69 -4.21 6.00
N HIS A 108 -8.92 -3.17 6.30
CA HIS A 108 -7.69 -2.88 5.57
C HIS A 108 -6.64 -3.98 5.75
N PHE A 109 -6.46 -4.50 6.96
CA PHE A 109 -5.56 -5.63 7.20
C PHE A 109 -6.00 -6.87 6.43
N TYR A 110 -7.28 -7.23 6.52
CA TYR A 110 -7.83 -8.43 5.91
C TYR A 110 -7.62 -8.40 4.39
N VAL A 111 -7.90 -7.27 3.73
CA VAL A 111 -7.64 -7.11 2.29
C VAL A 111 -6.17 -7.28 1.94
N ILE A 112 -5.25 -6.66 2.70
CA ILE A 112 -3.80 -6.81 2.46
C ILE A 112 -3.39 -8.28 2.61
N TYR A 113 -3.88 -8.95 3.65
CA TYR A 113 -3.55 -10.35 3.93
C TYR A 113 -4.10 -11.29 2.84
N CYS A 114 -5.38 -11.17 2.47
CA CYS A 114 -5.98 -11.97 1.41
C CYS A 114 -5.29 -11.74 0.06
N LYS A 115 -4.94 -10.49 -0.28
CA LYS A 115 -4.21 -10.20 -1.52
C LYS A 115 -2.80 -10.74 -1.55
N PHE A 116 -2.14 -10.86 -0.41
CA PHE A 116 -0.87 -11.58 -0.31
C PHE A 116 -1.09 -13.08 -0.55
N TRP A 117 -2.07 -13.65 0.16
CA TRP A 117 -2.38 -15.08 0.12
C TRP A 117 -2.84 -15.56 -1.26
N GLU A 118 -3.60 -14.76 -2.01
CA GLU A 118 -3.98 -15.02 -3.40
C GLU A 118 -2.75 -15.22 -4.33
N LEU A 119 -1.60 -14.63 -4.00
CA LEU A 119 -0.38 -14.71 -4.81
C LEU A 119 0.59 -15.81 -4.35
N ASP A 120 0.66 -16.03 -3.03
CA ASP A 120 1.49 -17.04 -2.37
C ASP A 120 0.86 -18.44 -2.47
N THR A 121 0.92 -19.02 -3.68
CA THR A 121 0.26 -20.29 -4.01
C THR A 121 0.90 -21.52 -3.36
N ASP A 122 2.17 -21.44 -2.96
CA ASP A 122 2.92 -22.50 -2.28
C ASP A 122 2.98 -22.31 -0.76
N HIS A 123 2.41 -21.22 -0.25
CA HIS A 123 2.25 -20.93 1.17
C HIS A 123 3.59 -20.92 1.92
N ASP A 124 4.67 -20.48 1.26
CA ASP A 124 6.00 -20.32 1.86
C ASP A 124 6.17 -18.93 2.51
N PHE A 125 5.11 -18.11 2.45
CA PHE A 125 5.06 -16.74 2.94
C PHE A 125 6.04 -15.80 2.22
N LEU A 126 6.34 -16.11 0.95
CA LEU A 126 7.20 -15.32 0.07
C LEU A 126 6.60 -15.18 -1.32
N ILE A 127 6.71 -13.99 -1.89
CA ILE A 127 6.25 -13.69 -3.25
C ILE A 127 7.48 -13.54 -4.15
N ASP A 128 7.59 -14.33 -5.21
CA ASP A 128 8.54 -14.05 -6.29
C ASP A 128 7.93 -13.18 -7.39
N LYS A 129 8.76 -12.89 -8.38
CA LYS A 129 8.42 -12.11 -9.55
C LYS A 129 7.22 -12.69 -10.32
N GLU A 130 7.16 -14.00 -10.50
CA GLU A 130 6.10 -14.68 -11.23
C GLU A 130 4.78 -14.64 -10.48
N ASN A 131 4.83 -14.70 -9.13
CA ASN A 131 3.67 -14.43 -8.29
C ASN A 131 3.18 -13.00 -8.50
N LEU A 132 4.06 -11.99 -8.34
CA LEU A 132 3.65 -10.57 -8.38
C LEU A 132 3.12 -10.15 -9.77
N ILE A 133 3.63 -10.72 -10.86
CA ILE A 133 3.13 -10.46 -12.22
C ILE A 133 1.63 -10.77 -12.36
N ARG A 134 1.07 -11.67 -11.53
CA ARG A 134 -0.36 -12.01 -11.55
C ARG A 134 -1.24 -11.00 -10.80
N TYR A 135 -0.64 -10.13 -9.98
CA TYR A 135 -1.37 -9.15 -9.18
C TYR A 135 -2.32 -8.30 -10.03
N GLY A 136 -3.56 -8.16 -9.54
CA GLY A 136 -4.60 -7.37 -10.21
C GLY A 136 -4.96 -7.88 -11.60
N ASN A 137 -4.92 -9.21 -11.83
CA ASN A 137 -5.08 -9.83 -13.14
C ASN A 137 -4.08 -9.28 -14.17
N HIS A 138 -2.80 -9.42 -13.84
CA HIS A 138 -1.70 -8.90 -14.64
C HIS A 138 -1.77 -7.38 -14.86
N ALA A 139 -2.14 -6.60 -13.86
CA ALA A 139 -2.31 -5.14 -14.03
C ALA A 139 -0.99 -4.45 -14.44
N LEU A 140 0.12 -4.84 -13.82
CA LEU A 140 1.44 -4.20 -13.97
C LEU A 140 2.24 -4.76 -15.15
N THR A 141 3.05 -3.90 -15.78
CA THR A 141 4.01 -4.31 -16.82
C THR A 141 5.20 -5.08 -16.25
N TYR A 142 5.83 -5.93 -17.05
CA TYR A 142 7.04 -6.64 -16.68
C TYR A 142 8.16 -5.65 -16.32
N ARG A 143 8.38 -4.58 -17.12
CA ARG A 143 9.39 -3.56 -16.84
C ARG A 143 9.26 -2.97 -15.43
N ILE A 144 8.04 -2.68 -14.94
CA ILE A 144 7.89 -2.10 -13.59
C ILE A 144 8.08 -3.16 -12.50
N VAL A 145 7.61 -4.39 -12.71
CA VAL A 145 7.83 -5.50 -11.77
C VAL A 145 9.32 -5.80 -11.62
N ASP A 146 10.10 -5.72 -12.70
CA ASP A 146 11.56 -5.86 -12.67
C ASP A 146 12.22 -4.82 -11.77
N ARG A 147 11.73 -3.58 -11.78
CA ARG A 147 12.26 -2.50 -10.93
C ARG A 147 11.94 -2.74 -9.46
N ILE A 148 10.76 -3.27 -9.14
CA ILE A 148 10.37 -3.68 -7.79
C ILE A 148 11.30 -4.77 -7.27
N PHE A 149 11.50 -5.85 -8.03
CA PHE A 149 12.37 -6.98 -7.64
C PHE A 149 13.86 -6.67 -7.71
N SER A 150 14.26 -5.65 -8.46
CA SER A 150 15.60 -5.05 -8.37
C SER A 150 15.79 -4.23 -7.09
N GLN A 151 14.76 -4.12 -6.24
CA GLN A 151 14.77 -3.43 -4.97
C GLN A 151 15.25 -1.98 -5.09
N VAL A 152 14.80 -1.33 -6.16
CA VAL A 152 15.04 0.10 -6.44
C VAL A 152 14.26 1.01 -5.51
N PRO A 153 12.93 0.86 -5.34
CA PRO A 153 12.17 1.79 -4.50
C PRO A 153 12.53 1.67 -3.02
N ARG A 154 12.77 0.42 -2.58
CA ARG A 154 13.11 0.04 -1.20
C ARG A 154 13.85 -1.30 -1.23
N LYS A 155 14.79 -1.50 -0.31
CA LYS A 155 15.40 -2.82 -0.05
C LYS A 155 14.39 -3.73 0.64
N PHE A 156 14.31 -4.97 0.18
CA PHE A 156 13.44 -5.95 0.80
C PHE A 156 13.97 -6.31 2.19
N THR A 157 13.06 -6.54 3.13
CA THR A 157 13.38 -7.07 4.46
C THR A 157 13.45 -8.59 4.45
N SER A 158 12.88 -9.23 3.42
CA SER A 158 13.12 -10.64 3.10
C SER A 158 14.62 -10.96 3.05
N LYS A 159 14.98 -12.08 3.67
CA LYS A 159 16.35 -12.62 3.67
C LYS A 159 16.59 -13.57 2.50
N VAL A 160 15.56 -13.88 1.71
CA VAL A 160 15.62 -14.80 0.58
C VAL A 160 15.77 -14.00 -0.71
N GLU A 161 16.83 -14.30 -1.46
CA GLU A 161 17.15 -13.59 -2.70
C GLU A 161 16.01 -13.73 -3.73
N GLY A 162 15.64 -12.63 -4.38
CA GLY A 162 14.58 -12.62 -5.40
C GLY A 162 13.16 -12.81 -4.86
N LYS A 163 12.98 -12.87 -3.54
CA LYS A 163 11.69 -13.10 -2.88
C LYS A 163 11.32 -11.92 -1.99
N MET A 164 10.08 -11.46 -2.11
CA MET A 164 9.45 -10.39 -1.34
C MET A 164 8.74 -11.01 -0.12
N GLY A 165 8.99 -10.50 1.09
CA GLY A 165 8.24 -10.93 2.28
C GLY A 165 6.93 -10.16 2.45
N TYR A 166 6.13 -10.53 3.45
CA TYR A 166 4.85 -9.87 3.73
C TYR A 166 4.98 -8.37 4.00
N GLU A 167 5.97 -7.92 4.79
CA GLU A 167 6.23 -6.49 5.00
C GLU A 167 6.48 -5.75 3.68
N ASP A 168 7.32 -6.34 2.83
CA ASP A 168 7.67 -5.77 1.53
C ASP A 168 6.43 -5.67 0.62
N PHE A 169 5.55 -6.67 0.69
CA PHE A 169 4.26 -6.67 0.00
C PHE A 169 3.31 -5.59 0.54
N VAL A 170 3.23 -5.38 1.86
CA VAL A 170 2.43 -4.30 2.45
C VAL A 170 2.85 -2.94 1.88
N TYR A 171 4.16 -2.69 1.77
CA TYR A 171 4.66 -1.47 1.14
C TYR A 171 4.28 -1.39 -0.34
N PHE A 172 4.37 -2.50 -1.07
CA PHE A 172 3.97 -2.57 -2.47
C PHE A 172 2.48 -2.26 -2.65
N ILE A 173 1.57 -2.95 -1.97
CA ILE A 173 0.13 -2.82 -2.19
C ILE A 173 -0.38 -1.43 -1.79
N LEU A 174 0.12 -0.86 -0.68
CA LEU A 174 -0.21 0.51 -0.28
C LEU A 174 0.28 1.54 -1.31
N SER A 175 1.42 1.27 -1.98
CA SER A 175 1.92 2.14 -3.04
C SER A 175 1.11 1.94 -4.33
N GLU A 176 0.75 0.71 -4.67
CA GLU A 176 0.06 0.39 -5.91
C GLU A 176 -1.38 0.88 -5.92
N GLU A 177 -2.08 0.76 -4.79
CA GLU A 177 -3.50 1.03 -4.67
C GLU A 177 -3.86 2.49 -4.40
N ASP A 178 -2.93 3.27 -3.82
CA ASP A 178 -3.03 4.73 -3.71
C ASP A 178 -1.76 5.40 -4.23
N LYS A 179 -1.71 5.56 -5.56
CA LYS A 179 -0.57 6.20 -6.25
C LYS A 179 -0.48 7.70 -6.03
N SER A 180 -1.53 8.29 -5.48
CA SER A 180 -1.61 9.73 -5.20
C SER A 180 -1.01 10.06 -3.82
N SER A 181 -0.80 9.08 -2.95
CA SER A 181 -0.17 9.27 -1.64
C SER A 181 1.31 9.65 -1.74
N GLU A 182 1.78 10.54 -0.84
CA GLU A 182 3.18 10.98 -0.81
C GLU A 182 4.23 9.83 -0.80
N PRO A 183 4.11 8.79 0.06
CA PRO A 183 5.06 7.67 0.03
C PRO A 183 5.00 6.87 -1.29
N SER A 184 3.81 6.75 -1.90
CA SER A 184 3.67 6.07 -3.18
C SER A 184 4.30 6.85 -4.34
N LEU A 185 4.12 8.17 -4.37
CA LEU A 185 4.79 9.03 -5.33
C LEU A 185 6.32 8.83 -5.29
N GLU A 186 6.89 8.74 -4.09
CA GLU A 186 8.33 8.46 -3.91
C GLU A 186 8.72 7.04 -4.35
N TYR A 187 7.89 6.05 -4.03
CA TYR A 187 8.09 4.66 -4.43
C TYR A 187 8.17 4.55 -5.95
N TRP A 188 7.16 5.02 -6.66
CA TRP A 188 7.08 4.90 -8.11
C TRP A 188 8.04 5.80 -8.85
N PHE A 189 8.30 7.01 -8.34
CA PHE A 189 9.31 7.90 -8.92
C PHE A 189 10.68 7.23 -8.96
N LYS A 190 11.12 6.60 -7.85
CA LYS A 190 12.38 5.84 -7.82
C LYS A 190 12.37 4.67 -8.80
N CYS A 191 11.24 3.98 -8.96
CA CYS A 191 11.13 2.89 -9.91
C CYS A 191 11.37 3.35 -11.36
N ILE A 192 10.82 4.50 -11.74
CA ILE A 192 10.88 4.96 -13.14
C ILE A 192 12.06 5.88 -13.46
N ASP A 193 12.69 6.47 -12.46
CA ASP A 193 13.99 7.15 -12.56
C ASP A 193 15.08 6.09 -12.80
N LEU A 194 15.45 5.88 -14.06
CA LEU A 194 16.30 4.76 -14.47
C LEU A 194 17.77 5.01 -14.12
N ASP A 195 18.21 6.27 -14.20
CA ASP A 195 19.59 6.66 -13.92
C ASP A 195 19.80 7.22 -12.49
N GLY A 196 18.71 7.46 -11.75
CA GLY A 196 18.73 7.90 -10.36
C GLY A 196 19.12 9.37 -10.19
N ASN A 197 18.96 10.19 -11.23
CA ASN A 197 19.38 11.59 -11.22
C ASN A 197 18.33 12.54 -10.59
N GLY A 198 17.15 12.04 -10.23
CA GLY A 198 16.08 12.82 -9.60
C GLY A 198 15.19 13.59 -10.58
N VAL A 199 15.28 13.34 -11.88
CA VAL A 199 14.42 13.91 -12.92
C VAL A 199 13.93 12.81 -13.87
N LEU A 200 12.68 12.92 -14.31
CA LEU A 200 12.09 12.02 -15.29
C LEU A 200 12.06 12.69 -16.64
N THR A 201 12.76 12.10 -17.58
CA THR A 201 12.86 12.61 -18.95
C THR A 201 11.91 11.86 -19.88
N ARG A 202 11.74 12.41 -21.09
CA ARG A 202 11.05 11.76 -22.20
C ARG A 202 11.47 10.29 -22.38
N ASN A 203 12.76 9.99 -22.30
CA ASN A 203 13.29 8.67 -22.63
C ASN A 203 12.84 7.60 -21.61
N GLU A 204 12.81 7.95 -20.33
CA GLU A 204 12.39 7.03 -19.26
C GLU A 204 10.89 6.79 -19.33
N MET A 205 10.10 7.85 -19.51
CA MET A 205 8.66 7.72 -19.72
C MET A 205 8.34 6.88 -20.95
N GLN A 206 9.03 7.11 -22.07
CA GLN A 206 8.87 6.31 -23.29
C GLN A 206 9.21 4.85 -23.04
N PHE A 207 10.29 4.57 -22.31
CA PHE A 207 10.68 3.21 -21.96
C PHE A 207 9.57 2.48 -21.20
N PHE A 208 8.89 3.07 -20.23
CA PHE A 208 7.79 2.34 -19.58
C PHE A 208 6.55 2.24 -20.50
N TYR A 209 6.23 3.32 -21.21
CA TYR A 209 5.04 3.37 -22.06
C TYR A 209 5.07 2.40 -23.26
N GLU A 210 6.25 2.11 -23.83
CA GLU A 210 6.38 1.15 -24.94
C GLU A 210 5.77 -0.22 -24.64
N GLU A 211 5.92 -0.70 -23.41
CA GLU A 211 5.32 -1.99 -23.02
C GLU A 211 3.80 -1.86 -22.84
N GLN A 212 3.32 -0.75 -22.28
CA GLN A 212 1.89 -0.46 -22.20
C GLN A 212 1.24 -0.39 -23.57
N LEU A 213 1.87 0.27 -24.53
CA LEU A 213 1.41 0.37 -25.91
C LEU A 213 1.22 -1.02 -26.51
N HIS A 214 2.21 -1.90 -26.36
CA HIS A 214 2.12 -3.28 -26.85
C HIS A 214 0.95 -4.04 -26.20
N ARG A 215 0.73 -3.87 -24.89
CA ARG A 215 -0.40 -4.52 -24.20
C ARG A 215 -1.75 -3.98 -24.65
N MET A 216 -1.87 -2.69 -24.95
CA MET A 216 -3.08 -2.10 -25.52
C MET A 216 -3.42 -2.70 -26.90
N GLU A 217 -2.41 -2.87 -27.75
CA GLU A 217 -2.57 -3.53 -29.06
C GLU A 217 -3.06 -4.97 -28.91
N CYS A 218 -2.50 -5.73 -27.97
CA CYS A 218 -2.94 -7.09 -27.67
C CYS A 218 -4.40 -7.17 -27.19
N MET A 219 -4.92 -6.11 -26.56
CA MET A 219 -6.31 -6.00 -26.11
C MET A 219 -7.24 -5.35 -27.14
N ALA A 220 -6.77 -5.17 -28.37
CA ALA A 220 -7.49 -4.49 -29.46
C ALA A 220 -8.01 -3.09 -29.08
N GLN A 221 -7.28 -2.40 -28.19
CA GLN A 221 -7.52 -0.99 -27.87
C GLN A 221 -6.81 -0.11 -28.90
N GLU A 222 -7.34 1.10 -29.12
CA GLU A 222 -6.70 2.06 -30.03
C GLU A 222 -5.38 2.55 -29.41
N PRO A 223 -4.23 2.31 -30.06
CA PRO A 223 -2.94 2.75 -29.54
C PRO A 223 -2.83 4.27 -29.62
N VAL A 224 -2.37 4.90 -28.53
CA VAL A 224 -2.08 6.34 -28.50
C VAL A 224 -0.58 6.52 -28.72
N LEU A 225 -0.19 7.49 -29.56
CA LEU A 225 1.22 7.77 -29.78
C LEU A 225 1.83 8.36 -28.51
N PHE A 226 3.07 7.96 -28.22
CA PHE A 226 3.76 8.45 -27.03
C PHE A 226 3.91 9.98 -26.99
N GLU A 227 4.00 10.65 -28.14
CA GLU A 227 4.06 12.12 -28.18
C GLU A 227 2.77 12.76 -27.61
N ASP A 228 1.61 12.18 -27.90
CA ASP A 228 0.32 12.67 -27.39
C ASP A 228 0.19 12.40 -25.88
N ILE A 229 0.65 11.22 -25.44
CA ILE A 229 0.73 10.87 -24.02
C ILE A 229 1.69 11.78 -23.26
N LEU A 230 2.85 12.09 -23.84
CA LEU A 230 3.81 13.00 -23.22
C LEU A 230 3.20 14.39 -23.05
N CYS A 231 2.52 14.92 -24.08
CA CYS A 231 1.80 16.18 -23.98
C CYS A 231 0.75 16.13 -22.84
N GLN A 232 -0.05 15.06 -22.79
CA GLN A 232 -1.04 14.86 -21.74
C GLN A 232 -0.41 14.83 -20.34
N ILE A 233 0.72 14.13 -20.16
CA ILE A 233 1.44 14.07 -18.89
C ILE A 233 1.97 15.44 -18.48
N ILE A 234 2.59 16.19 -19.40
CA ILE A 234 3.10 17.53 -19.13
C ILE A 234 1.96 18.48 -18.76
N ASP A 235 0.83 18.44 -19.48
CA ASP A 235 -0.37 19.25 -19.19
C ASP A 235 -0.98 18.90 -17.83
N MET A 236 -1.01 17.61 -17.47
CA MET A 236 -1.53 17.17 -16.17
C MET A 236 -0.65 17.65 -15.00
N ILE A 237 0.67 17.56 -15.13
CA ILE A 237 1.60 17.88 -14.05
C ILE A 237 1.87 19.39 -13.96
N GLY A 238 1.96 20.08 -15.10
CA GLY A 238 2.34 21.49 -15.19
C GLY A 238 3.72 21.79 -14.57
N PRO A 239 4.80 21.07 -14.96
CA PRO A 239 6.13 21.31 -14.40
C PRO A 239 6.65 22.70 -14.81
N GLU A 240 7.55 23.27 -13.99
CA GLU A 240 8.20 24.55 -14.31
C GLU A 240 9.04 24.48 -15.60
N ASN A 241 9.61 23.30 -15.88
CA ASN A 241 10.36 23.01 -17.09
C ASN A 241 9.77 21.78 -17.78
N GLU A 242 9.19 21.95 -18.95
CA GLU A 242 8.52 20.88 -19.71
C GLU A 242 9.48 19.78 -20.23
N SER A 243 10.79 19.98 -20.15
CA SER A 243 11.77 18.96 -20.59
C SER A 243 11.97 17.80 -19.60
N TYR A 244 11.57 17.96 -18.34
CA TYR A 244 11.67 16.92 -17.32
C TYR A 244 10.69 17.12 -16.17
N ILE A 245 10.38 16.04 -15.45
CA ILE A 245 9.50 16.06 -14.27
C ILE A 245 10.30 15.65 -13.03
N MET A 246 10.25 16.45 -11.97
CA MET A 246 10.81 16.07 -10.67
C MET A 246 9.72 15.56 -9.74
N LEU A 247 10.14 14.83 -8.70
CA LEU A 247 9.24 14.37 -7.64
C LEU A 247 8.43 15.52 -7.01
N ARG A 248 9.02 16.73 -6.89
CA ARG A 248 8.32 17.90 -6.34
C ARG A 248 7.14 18.34 -7.20
N ASP A 249 7.23 18.16 -8.52
CA ASP A 249 6.19 18.53 -9.47
C ASP A 249 5.02 17.54 -9.31
N LEU A 250 5.32 16.25 -9.17
CA LEU A 250 4.32 15.22 -8.87
C LEU A 250 3.64 15.45 -7.51
N LYS A 251 4.38 15.83 -6.46
CA LYS A 251 3.79 16.15 -5.15
C LYS A 251 2.86 17.36 -5.18
N GLY A 252 3.03 18.25 -6.17
CA GLY A 252 2.19 19.43 -6.36
C GLY A 252 0.87 19.15 -7.11
N CYS A 253 0.76 18.01 -7.79
CA CYS A 253 -0.37 17.68 -8.65
C CYS A 253 -1.23 16.54 -8.07
N LYS A 254 -2.56 16.69 -8.15
CA LYS A 254 -3.52 15.66 -7.71
C LYS A 254 -3.68 14.51 -8.69
N LEU A 255 -3.24 14.68 -9.93
CA LEU A 255 -3.35 13.67 -11.00
C LEU A 255 -2.07 12.82 -11.15
N SER A 256 -1.11 13.00 -10.25
CA SER A 256 0.20 12.33 -10.34
C SER A 256 0.11 10.82 -10.28
N GLY A 257 -0.86 10.26 -9.56
CA GLY A 257 -1.13 8.82 -9.57
C GLY A 257 -1.48 8.30 -10.96
N SER A 258 -2.21 9.08 -11.77
CA SER A 258 -2.58 8.72 -13.15
C SER A 258 -1.37 8.63 -14.08
N VAL A 259 -0.33 9.46 -13.89
CA VAL A 259 0.91 9.39 -14.68
C VAL A 259 1.52 7.99 -14.59
N PHE A 260 1.62 7.46 -13.37
CA PHE A 260 2.15 6.12 -13.15
C PHE A 260 1.26 5.03 -13.75
N ASN A 261 -0.06 5.18 -13.66
CA ASN A 261 -0.99 4.23 -14.27
C ASN A 261 -0.83 4.20 -15.81
N ILE A 262 -0.75 5.36 -16.46
CA ILE A 262 -0.50 5.47 -17.91
C ILE A 262 0.76 4.71 -18.32
N LEU A 263 1.83 4.85 -17.54
CA LEU A 263 3.13 4.28 -17.86
C LEU A 263 3.24 2.77 -17.62
N PHE A 264 2.52 2.20 -16.66
CA PHE A 264 2.74 0.78 -16.31
C PHE A 264 1.58 0.02 -15.65
N ASN A 265 0.40 0.61 -15.46
CA ASN A 265 -0.80 -0.12 -14.99
C ASN A 265 -1.93 0.01 -16.01
N LEU A 266 -2.12 -1.02 -16.84
CA LEU A 266 -3.11 -0.99 -17.90
C LEU A 266 -4.56 -0.90 -17.39
N ASN A 267 -4.91 -1.66 -16.36
CA ASN A 267 -6.28 -1.71 -15.87
C ASN A 267 -6.73 -0.34 -15.34
N LYS A 268 -5.88 0.33 -14.55
CA LYS A 268 -6.14 1.68 -14.03
C LYS A 268 -6.03 2.75 -15.11
N PHE A 269 -5.16 2.58 -16.10
CA PHE A 269 -5.08 3.48 -17.25
C PHE A 269 -6.39 3.46 -18.07
N MET A 270 -6.91 2.26 -18.40
CA MET A 270 -8.16 2.13 -19.14
C MET A 270 -9.36 2.70 -18.36
N ALA A 271 -9.41 2.49 -17.04
CA ALA A 271 -10.44 3.07 -16.18
C ALA A 271 -10.39 4.62 -16.17
N PHE A 272 -9.18 5.19 -16.21
CA PHE A 272 -8.99 6.64 -16.30
C PHE A 272 -9.47 7.22 -17.64
N GLU A 273 -9.09 6.60 -18.76
CA GLU A 273 -9.48 7.05 -20.11
C GLU A 273 -10.99 6.98 -20.34
N THR A 274 -11.63 5.93 -19.85
CA THR A 274 -13.09 5.75 -19.97
C THR A 274 -13.91 6.65 -19.04
N ARG A 275 -13.26 7.38 -18.12
CA ARG A 275 -13.90 8.26 -17.13
C ARG A 275 -15.08 7.57 -16.44
N ASP A 276 -14.82 6.39 -15.88
CA ASP A 276 -15.85 5.53 -15.29
C ASP A 276 -16.81 6.35 -14.38
N PRO A 277 -18.10 6.52 -14.76
CA PRO A 277 -19.05 7.29 -13.98
C PRO A 277 -19.25 6.77 -12.55
N PHE A 278 -19.04 5.47 -12.32
CA PHE A 278 -19.15 4.85 -11.01
C PHE A 278 -18.02 5.32 -10.08
N LEU A 279 -16.77 5.29 -10.54
CA LEU A 279 -15.61 5.76 -9.77
C LEU A 279 -15.74 7.26 -9.46
N ILE A 280 -16.12 8.07 -10.45
CA ILE A 280 -16.33 9.51 -10.27
C ILE A 280 -17.43 9.80 -9.24
N ARG A 281 -18.50 9.00 -9.24
CA ARG A 281 -19.60 9.14 -8.28
C ARG A 281 -19.14 8.80 -6.86
N GLN A 282 -18.41 7.70 -6.68
CA GLN A 282 -17.87 7.31 -5.37
C GLN A 282 -16.94 8.37 -4.79
N GLU A 283 -16.04 8.93 -5.61
CA GLU A 283 -15.14 10.01 -5.21
C GLU A 283 -15.91 11.24 -4.69
N ARG A 284 -17.01 11.59 -5.36
CA ARG A 284 -17.87 12.72 -4.98
C ARG A 284 -18.71 12.46 -3.73
N GLU A 285 -19.17 11.23 -3.53
CA GLU A 285 -20.00 10.87 -2.37
C GLU A 285 -19.20 10.91 -1.07
N ASN A 286 -17.95 10.47 -1.09
CA ASN A 286 -17.09 10.42 0.11
C ASN A 286 -15.73 11.10 -0.12
N PRO A 287 -15.65 12.43 -0.31
CA PRO A 287 -14.43 13.11 -0.75
C PRO A 287 -13.26 13.05 0.25
N THR A 288 -13.52 12.64 1.48
CA THR A 288 -12.52 12.50 2.55
C THR A 288 -11.76 11.17 2.50
N LEU A 289 -12.27 10.16 1.78
CA LEU A 289 -11.63 8.86 1.63
C LEU A 289 -10.51 8.92 0.60
N THR A 290 -9.40 8.28 0.92
CA THR A 290 -8.27 8.09 0.01
C THR A 290 -8.60 7.04 -1.06
N GLU A 291 -7.74 6.91 -2.08
CA GLU A 291 -7.87 5.83 -3.06
C GLU A 291 -7.74 4.46 -2.37
N TRP A 292 -6.83 4.34 -1.40
CA TRP A 292 -6.64 3.12 -0.59
C TRP A 292 -7.92 2.76 0.17
N ASP A 293 -8.52 3.71 0.89
CA ASP A 293 -9.71 3.44 1.71
C ASP A 293 -10.87 2.91 0.85
N ARG A 294 -11.04 3.47 -0.36
CA ARG A 294 -12.07 3.01 -1.31
C ARG A 294 -11.75 1.63 -1.87
N PHE A 295 -10.50 1.40 -2.24
CA PHE A 295 -10.05 0.10 -2.74
C PHE A 295 -10.29 -0.98 -1.69
N ALA A 296 -9.80 -0.77 -0.47
CA ALA A 296 -9.92 -1.74 0.61
C ALA A 296 -11.39 -2.02 0.96
N HIS A 297 -12.23 -1.00 1.07
CA HIS A 297 -13.65 -1.21 1.35
C HIS A 297 -14.35 -2.06 0.26
N ARG A 298 -14.09 -1.79 -1.03
CA ARG A 298 -14.68 -2.59 -2.12
C ARG A 298 -14.17 -4.03 -2.13
N GLU A 299 -12.86 -4.21 -1.95
CA GLU A 299 -12.26 -5.55 -1.93
C GLU A 299 -12.70 -6.35 -0.72
N TYR A 300 -12.86 -5.71 0.44
CA TYR A 300 -13.36 -6.37 1.63
C TYR A 300 -14.77 -6.92 1.40
N ILE A 301 -15.68 -6.11 0.85
CA ILE A 301 -17.04 -6.56 0.49
C ILE A 301 -16.99 -7.72 -0.51
N ARG A 302 -16.12 -7.64 -1.52
CA ARG A 302 -15.97 -8.70 -2.54
C ARG A 302 -15.51 -10.01 -1.90
N LEU A 303 -14.45 -9.96 -1.09
CA LEU A 303 -13.86 -11.12 -0.44
C LEU A 303 -14.83 -11.75 0.57
N SER A 304 -15.51 -10.94 1.38
CA SER A 304 -16.50 -11.46 2.35
C SER A 304 -17.68 -12.13 1.66
N MET A 305 -18.12 -11.61 0.51
CA MET A 305 -19.20 -12.23 -0.28
C MET A 305 -18.76 -13.54 -0.95
N GLU A 306 -17.50 -13.64 -1.38
CA GLU A 306 -16.95 -14.88 -1.95
C GLU A 306 -16.89 -15.98 -0.88
N GLU A 307 -16.46 -15.64 0.34
CA GLU A 307 -16.42 -16.54 1.50
C GLU A 307 -17.83 -17.05 1.88
N ASP A 308 -18.82 -16.16 1.97
CA ASP A 308 -20.22 -16.52 2.26
C ASP A 308 -20.80 -17.51 1.23
N VAL A 309 -20.41 -17.39 -0.04
CA VAL A 309 -20.88 -18.28 -1.12
C VAL A 309 -20.18 -19.63 -1.06
N GLU A 310 -18.87 -19.65 -0.79
CA GLU A 310 -18.13 -20.90 -0.60
C GLU A 310 -18.69 -21.69 0.58
N ASP A 311 -18.92 -21.05 1.72
CA ASP A 311 -19.53 -21.66 2.92
C ASP A 311 -20.96 -22.16 2.67
N ALA A 312 -21.78 -21.41 1.92
CA ALA A 312 -23.13 -21.83 1.54
C ALA A 312 -23.12 -23.00 0.54
N SER A 313 -22.09 -23.10 -0.31
CA SER A 313 -21.94 -24.16 -1.30
C SER A 313 -21.35 -25.45 -0.70
N ASN A 314 -20.49 -25.33 0.31
CA ASN A 314 -19.86 -26.42 1.05
C ASN A 314 -20.68 -26.87 2.26
N GLY A 315 -22.02 -26.92 2.12
CA GLY A 315 -23.00 -27.27 3.15
C GLY A 315 -22.91 -28.70 3.73
N SER A 316 -21.75 -29.09 4.25
CA SER A 316 -21.49 -30.17 5.18
C SER A 316 -20.19 -29.84 5.94
N THR A 317 -20.35 -29.18 7.09
CA THR A 317 -19.44 -29.13 8.24
C THR A 317 -18.01 -29.68 8.00
N GLU A 318 -17.11 -28.85 7.48
CA GLU A 318 -15.72 -28.86 7.92
C GLU A 318 -15.51 -27.58 8.71
N VAL A 319 -15.56 -27.76 10.03
CA VAL A 319 -15.16 -26.76 11.01
C VAL A 319 -13.70 -26.42 10.71
N TRP A 320 -13.36 -25.14 10.75
CA TRP A 320 -12.01 -24.59 10.72
C TRP A 320 -11.17 -25.04 11.94
N ASP A 321 -11.05 -26.34 12.15
CA ASP A 321 -10.35 -26.99 13.25
C ASP A 321 -9.73 -28.27 12.69
N GLU A 322 -8.60 -28.13 12.00
CA GLU A 322 -7.46 -29.05 12.09
C GLU A 322 -6.24 -28.54 11.30
N SER A 323 -5.20 -28.16 12.06
CA SER A 323 -3.77 -28.25 11.72
C SER A 323 -3.19 -27.41 10.58
N LEU A 324 -2.59 -26.27 10.92
CA LEU A 324 -1.46 -25.70 10.15
C LEU A 324 -0.29 -25.43 11.10
N GLU A 325 0.26 -26.49 11.68
CA GLU A 325 1.63 -26.43 12.20
C GLU A 325 2.59 -26.18 11.02
N ALA A 326 3.11 -24.96 10.92
CA ALA A 326 4.26 -24.67 10.07
C ALA A 326 5.48 -25.46 10.56
N PRO A 327 6.17 -26.23 9.71
CA PRO A 327 7.43 -26.85 10.10
C PRO A 327 8.52 -25.76 10.11
N PHE A 328 9.28 -25.75 11.20
CA PHE A 328 10.43 -24.88 11.50
C PHE A 328 11.41 -24.62 10.37
#